data_AF-A0A0N4VP40-F1
#
_entry.id   AF-A0A0N4VP40-F1
#
_cell.length_a   1.000
_cell.length_b   1.000
_cell.length_c   1.000
_cell.angle_alpha   90.00
_cell.angle_beta   90.00
_cell.angle_gamma   90.00
#
_symmetry.space_group_name_H-M   'P 1'
#
loop_
_entity.id
_entity.type
_entity.pdbx_description
1 polymer ?
#
loop_
_entity_poly.entity_id
_entity_poly.type
_entity_poly.pdbx_seq_one_letter_code
_entity_poly.pdbx_strand_id
1 'polypeptide(L)'
;MDEHPPENSYDNSEGWVHLQIEPVDIPLEHDKSLLLSAVQSAIPGAHGIYYLDNGQKKAFKYDSSTGRIYQGPPGWHSKPLYVVLGKLFNNFSSNK
;
A
#
# COMPACT_ATOMS: atom_id res chain seq x y z
N MET A 1 36.96 34.99 22.50
CA MET A 1 35.95 34.24 23.27
C MET A 1 34.96 33.77 22.23
N ASP A 2 35.24 32.59 21.67
CA ASP A 2 34.44 31.96 20.62
C ASP A 2 33.34 31.15 21.30
N GLU A 3 32.11 31.67 21.30
CA GLU A 3 30.91 30.92 21.64
C GLU A 3 30.35 30.28 20.37
N HIS A 4 30.53 28.96 20.24
CA HIS A 4 29.83 28.14 19.25
C HIS A 4 28.32 28.13 19.55
N PRO A 5 27.44 28.24 18.54
CA PRO A 5 26.00 28.05 18.73
C PRO A 5 25.66 26.56 18.96
N PRO A 6 24.54 26.28 19.65
CA PRO A 6 24.23 24.96 20.17
C PRO A 6 23.96 23.93 19.08
N GLU A 7 24.48 22.74 19.37
CA GLU A 7 24.36 21.47 18.68
C GLU A 7 22.92 21.21 18.20
N ASN A 8 22.77 21.01 16.89
CA ASN A 8 21.53 20.56 16.27
C ASN A 8 20.97 19.36 17.06
N SER A 9 19.87 19.56 17.77
CA SER A 9 19.04 18.46 18.24
C SER A 9 18.35 17.84 17.03
N TYR A 10 19.09 16.99 16.30
CA TYR A 10 18.50 16.08 15.35
C TYR A 10 17.59 15.15 16.14
N ASP A 11 16.29 15.40 16.01
CA ASP A 11 15.24 14.53 16.51
C ASP A 11 15.50 13.10 16.00
N ASN A 12 15.80 12.20 16.94
CA ASN A 12 16.00 10.77 16.71
C ASN A 12 14.67 10.14 16.27
N SER A 13 14.28 10.34 15.02
CA SER A 13 13.33 9.46 14.33
C SER A 13 14.08 8.18 13.93
N GLU A 14 14.24 7.29 14.91
CA GLU A 14 14.87 5.97 14.78
C GLU A 14 14.38 5.19 13.55
N GLY A 15 15.19 5.16 12.49
CA GLY A 15 15.35 4.02 11.59
C GLY A 15 14.33 3.79 10.46
N TRP A 16 13.38 4.69 10.21
CA TRP A 16 12.36 4.47 9.16
C TRP A 16 12.42 5.51 8.04
N VAL A 17 12.32 5.02 6.80
CA VAL A 17 12.13 5.84 5.60
C VAL A 17 10.75 5.58 5.00
N HIS A 18 10.05 6.65 4.64
CA HIS A 18 8.79 6.56 3.91
C HIS A 18 9.08 6.47 2.42
N LEU A 19 8.87 5.29 1.84
CA LEU A 19 9.04 5.05 0.41
C LEU A 19 7.69 5.18 -0.29
N GLN A 20 7.66 6.01 -1.34
CA GLN A 20 6.54 6.09 -2.27
C GLN A 20 6.91 5.33 -3.53
N ILE A 21 5.93 4.60 -4.07
CA ILE A 21 6.06 3.93 -5.36
C ILE A 21 5.32 4.76 -6.41
N GLU A 22 5.81 4.73 -7.64
CA GLU A 22 5.08 5.32 -8.76
C GLU A 22 3.71 4.64 -8.94
N PRO A 23 2.67 5.38 -9.35
CA PRO A 23 1.38 4.78 -9.67
C PRO A 23 1.52 3.71 -10.75
N VAL A 24 0.77 2.61 -10.60
CA VAL A 24 0.80 1.48 -11.52
C VAL A 24 -0.58 1.34 -12.18
N ASP A 25 -0.60 1.32 -13.51
CA ASP A 25 -1.82 1.07 -14.27
C ASP A 25 -2.08 -0.43 -14.39
N ILE A 26 -3.24 -0.88 -13.92
CA ILE A 26 -3.67 -2.28 -14.01
C ILE A 26 -4.90 -2.36 -14.92
N PRO A 27 -4.89 -3.22 -15.95
CA PRO A 27 -6.04 -3.39 -16.81
C PRO A 27 -7.23 -3.98 -16.04
N LEU A 28 -8.43 -3.52 -16.39
CA LEU A 28 -9.67 -4.08 -15.89
C LEU A 28 -10.16 -5.19 -16.82
N GLU A 29 -10.94 -6.10 -16.26
CA GLU A 29 -11.68 -7.11 -17.00
C GLU A 29 -12.84 -6.48 -17.79
N HIS A 30 -13.45 -7.25 -18.71
CA HIS A 30 -14.58 -6.80 -19.51
C HIS A 30 -15.79 -6.33 -18.67
N ASP A 31 -16.00 -6.93 -17.50
CA ASP A 31 -17.06 -6.54 -16.55
C ASP A 31 -16.65 -5.38 -15.63
N LYS A 32 -15.50 -4.75 -15.91
CA LYS A 32 -14.88 -3.67 -15.15
C LYS A 32 -14.42 -4.06 -13.74
N SER A 33 -14.37 -5.37 -13.44
CA SER A 33 -13.71 -5.87 -12.23
C SER A 33 -12.19 -5.85 -12.40
N LEU A 34 -11.50 -5.93 -11.27
CA LEU A 34 -10.05 -6.03 -11.21
C LEU A 34 -9.68 -7.42 -10.69
N LEU A 35 -8.77 -8.12 -11.36
CA LEU A 35 -8.25 -9.38 -10.85
C LEU A 35 -7.13 -9.12 -9.83
N LEU A 36 -7.22 -9.77 -8.66
CA LEU A 36 -6.14 -9.71 -7.66
C LEU A 36 -4.82 -10.23 -8.23
N SER A 37 -4.88 -11.25 -9.11
CA SER A 37 -3.69 -11.79 -9.79
C SER A 37 -3.01 -10.76 -10.70
N ALA A 38 -3.78 -9.90 -11.38
CA ALA A 38 -3.21 -8.81 -12.19
C ALA A 38 -2.46 -7.79 -11.32
N VAL A 39 -3.02 -7.45 -10.15
CA VAL A 39 -2.35 -6.60 -9.16
C VAL A 39 -1.08 -7.26 -8.63
N GLN A 40 -1.13 -8.55 -8.30
CA GLN A 40 0.03 -9.31 -7.81
C GLN A 40 1.14 -9.44 -8.85
N SER A 41 0.78 -9.53 -10.13
CA SER A 41 1.75 -9.57 -11.23
C SER A 41 2.53 -8.27 -11.35
N ALA A 42 1.89 -7.12 -11.08
CA ALA A 42 2.55 -5.81 -11.15
C ALA A 42 3.20 -5.42 -9.81
N ILE A 43 2.63 -5.86 -8.70
CA ILE A 43 3.07 -5.55 -7.34
C ILE A 43 3.21 -6.87 -6.57
N PRO A 44 4.41 -7.49 -6.59
CA PRO A 44 4.67 -8.71 -5.86
C PRO A 44 4.32 -8.59 -4.37
N GLY A 45 3.60 -9.57 -3.84
CA GLY A 45 3.15 -9.57 -2.45
C GLY A 45 1.85 -8.82 -2.19
N ALA A 46 1.20 -8.24 -3.20
CA ALA A 46 -0.14 -7.66 -3.06
C ALA A 46 -1.14 -8.69 -2.49
N HIS A 47 -1.92 -8.27 -1.51
CA HIS A 47 -2.89 -9.10 -0.80
C HIS A 47 -4.29 -8.49 -0.75
N GLY A 48 -4.40 -7.20 -1.02
CA GLY A 48 -5.68 -6.51 -1.06
C GLY A 48 -5.51 -5.07 -1.51
N ILE A 49 -6.62 -4.39 -1.72
CA ILE A 49 -6.64 -2.98 -2.11
C ILE A 49 -7.64 -2.21 -1.26
N TYR A 50 -7.34 -0.94 -1.01
CA TYR A 50 -8.22 -0.02 -0.30
C TYR A 50 -8.09 1.39 -0.86
N TYR A 51 -9.08 2.22 -0.56
CA TYR A 51 -9.01 3.67 -0.78
C TYR A 51 -9.27 4.39 0.54
N LEU A 52 -8.89 5.65 0.61
CA LEU A 52 -9.19 6.51 1.74
C LEU A 52 -10.46 7.31 1.46
N ASP A 53 -11.38 7.31 2.41
CA ASP A 53 -12.60 8.10 2.35
C ASP A 53 -12.80 8.80 3.69
N ASN A 54 -12.73 10.13 3.69
CA ASN A 54 -12.75 10.96 4.91
C ASN A 54 -11.74 10.47 5.97
N GLY A 55 -10.52 10.11 5.53
CA GLY A 55 -9.46 9.60 6.40
C GLY A 55 -9.61 8.14 6.83
N GLN A 56 -10.72 7.46 6.46
CA GLN A 56 -10.95 6.07 6.80
C GLN A 56 -10.58 5.13 5.65
N LYS A 57 -9.93 4.00 5.97
CA LYS A 57 -9.63 2.96 4.98
C LYS A 57 -10.91 2.21 4.62
N LYS A 58 -11.25 2.18 3.34
CA LYS A 58 -12.37 1.40 2.79
C LYS A 58 -11.84 0.34 1.83
N ALA A 59 -12.16 -0.91 2.13
CA ALA A 59 -11.80 -2.04 1.29
C ALA A 59 -12.82 -2.21 0.16
N PHE A 60 -12.36 -2.79 -0.94
CA PHE A 60 -13.23 -3.21 -2.04
C PHE A 60 -13.82 -4.60 -1.77
N LYS A 61 -14.97 -4.89 -2.40
CA LYS A 61 -15.56 -6.22 -2.32
C LYS A 61 -14.70 -7.20 -3.12
N TYR A 62 -14.27 -8.27 -2.48
CA TYR A 62 -13.51 -9.36 -3.09
C TYR A 62 -14.35 -10.63 -3.15
N ASP A 63 -14.28 -11.32 -4.29
CA ASP A 63 -14.84 -12.66 -4.47
C ASP A 63 -13.69 -13.68 -4.57
N SER A 64 -13.57 -14.50 -3.54
CA SER A 64 -12.54 -15.53 -3.42
C SER A 64 -12.70 -16.69 -4.42
N SER A 65 -13.90 -16.89 -4.96
CA SER A 65 -14.14 -17.95 -5.95
C SER A 65 -13.58 -17.60 -7.33
N THR A 66 -13.63 -16.32 -7.69
CA THR A 66 -13.19 -15.82 -9.00
C THR A 66 -11.89 -15.03 -8.93
N GLY A 67 -11.45 -14.63 -7.74
CA GLY A 67 -10.30 -13.75 -7.54
C GLY A 67 -10.57 -12.29 -7.95
N ARG A 68 -11.84 -11.92 -8.16
CA ARG A 68 -12.24 -10.59 -8.62
C ARG A 68 -12.42 -9.63 -7.47
N ILE A 69 -12.03 -8.40 -7.72
CA ILE A 69 -12.26 -7.24 -6.88
C ILE A 69 -13.21 -6.31 -7.63
N TYR A 70 -14.37 -6.06 -7.03
CA TYR A 70 -15.42 -5.25 -7.64
C TYR A 70 -15.25 -3.79 -7.32
N GLN A 71 -15.76 -2.96 -8.23
CA GLN A 71 -15.76 -1.51 -8.12
C GLN A 71 -16.38 -1.03 -6.81
N GLY A 72 -15.81 0.05 -6.28
CA GLY A 72 -16.34 0.72 -5.10
C GLY A 72 -17.61 1.53 -5.40
N PRO A 73 -18.17 2.20 -4.39
CA PRO A 73 -19.27 3.15 -4.58
C PRO A 73 -18.86 4.29 -5.54
N PRO A 74 -19.83 5.01 -6.14
CA PRO A 74 -19.56 6.10 -7.09
C PRO A 74 -18.47 7.06 -6.61
N GLY A 75 -17.54 7.40 -7.51
CA GLY A 75 -16.39 8.26 -7.19
C GLY A 75 -15.21 7.56 -6.52
N TRP A 76 -15.19 6.22 -6.43
CA TRP A 76 -14.01 5.49 -5.95
C TRP A 76 -12.78 5.69 -6.87
N HIS A 77 -13.01 5.83 -8.18
CA HIS A 77 -11.96 5.96 -9.21
C HIS A 77 -11.27 7.33 -9.22
N SER A 78 -11.81 8.35 -8.52
CA SER A 78 -11.18 9.67 -8.40
C SER A 78 -10.25 9.78 -7.20
N LYS A 79 -10.04 8.67 -6.46
CA LYS A 79 -9.23 8.60 -5.26
C LYS A 79 -8.01 7.70 -5.51
N PRO A 80 -6.85 8.00 -4.89
CA PRO A 80 -5.73 7.08 -4.92
C PRO A 80 -6.10 5.72 -4.32
N LEU A 81 -5.69 4.66 -5.00
CA LEU A 81 -5.82 3.29 -4.51
C LEU A 81 -4.51 2.85 -3.88
N TYR A 82 -4.63 2.16 -2.75
CA TYR A 82 -3.50 1.66 -1.99
C TYR A 82 -3.55 0.15 -1.97
N VAL A 83 -2.37 -0.47 -2.02
CA VAL A 83 -2.23 -1.93 -1.95
C VAL A 83 -1.82 -2.33 -0.54
N VAL A 84 -2.51 -3.32 0.00
CA VAL A 84 -2.06 -4.03 1.20
C VAL A 84 -1.05 -5.07 0.75
N LEU A 85 0.19 -4.95 1.21
CA LEU A 85 1.21 -5.96 1.02
C LEU A 85 1.07 -7.03 2.10
N GLY A 86 1.02 -8.29 1.68
CA GLY A 86 1.09 -9.43 2.59
C GLY A 86 2.46 -9.48 3.26
N LYS A 87 2.50 -9.85 4.54
CA LYS A 87 3.77 -10.14 5.21
C LYS A 87 4.40 -11.34 4.52
N LEU A 88 5.42 -11.13 3.69
CA LEU A 88 6.39 -12.17 3.38
C LEU A 88 6.97 -12.58 4.72
N PHE A 89 6.70 -13.81 5.17
CA PHE A 89 7.24 -14.34 6.41
C PHE A 89 8.77 -14.39 6.31
N ASN A 90 9.41 -13.35 6.83
CA ASN A 90 10.82 -13.37 7.17
C ASN A 90 10.97 -14.24 8.43
N ASN A 91 11.28 -15.53 8.23
CA ASN A 91 11.97 -16.33 9.24
C ASN A 91 13.42 -15.83 9.36
N PHE A 92 13.62 -14.60 9.84
CA PHE A 92 14.88 -14.24 10.47
C PHE A 92 14.81 -14.75 11.91
N SER A 93 15.06 -16.05 12.08
CA SER A 93 15.38 -16.59 13.39
C SER A 93 16.69 -15.93 13.82
N SER A 94 16.59 -14.92 14.68
CA SER A 94 17.74 -14.38 15.40
C SER A 94 18.19 -15.47 16.36
N ASN A 95 19.21 -16.24 15.96
CA ASN A 95 19.95 -17.06 16.90
C ASN A 95 20.71 -16.10 17.83
N LYS A 96 20.25 -16.06 19.08
CA LYS A 96 20.97 -15.48 20.22
C LYS A 96 22.09 -16.40 20.65
#